data_AF-A0A172TWS8-F1
#
_entry.id   AF-A0A172TWS8-F1
#
_cell.length_a   1.000
_cell.length_b   1.000
_cell.length_c   1.000
_cell.angle_alpha   90.00
_cell.angle_beta   90.00
_cell.angle_gamma   90.00
#
_symmetry.space_group_name_H-M   'P 1'
#
loop_
_entity.id
_entity.type
_entity.pdbx_description
1 polymer ?
#
loop_
_entity_poly.entity_id
_entity_poly.type
_entity_poly.pdbx_seq_one_letter_code
_entity_poly.pdbx_strand_id
1 'polypeptide(L)'
;METTQEQQLAQEEQMPQQDLFADIIDTAPYEKSMNNARIWLYVIAAFQAVMGIIEYNSIDEATVGMIACGIDVGVGLLFLGLALYSKKNPVTAFTIALALYVLIVGFAIYLDPESAFKGILLKALAVIALVKANKDARKYAAIKQSIGE
;
A
#
# COMPACT_ATOMS: atom_id res chain seq x y z
N MET A 1 -26.73 42.99 35.00
CA MET A 1 -27.46 42.31 33.91
C MET A 1 -26.79 42.50 32.55
N GLU A 2 -25.67 43.25 32.44
CA GLU A 2 -24.95 43.44 31.18
C GLU A 2 -23.86 42.37 30.90
N THR A 3 -23.38 41.67 31.93
CA THR A 3 -22.30 40.67 31.82
C THR A 3 -22.72 39.37 31.13
N THR A 4 -24.02 39.10 30.99
CA THR A 4 -24.52 37.87 30.35
C THR A 4 -24.56 37.97 28.83
N GLN A 5 -24.73 39.18 28.27
CA GLN A 5 -24.77 39.37 26.81
C GLN A 5 -23.36 39.36 26.17
N GLU A 6 -22.35 39.91 26.85
CA GLU A 6 -20.96 39.85 26.34
C GLU A 6 -20.41 38.42 26.31
N GLN A 7 -20.84 37.57 27.26
CA GLN A 7 -20.45 36.15 27.26
C GLN A 7 -21.15 35.35 26.15
N GLN A 8 -22.34 35.73 25.70
CA GLN A 8 -23.02 35.07 24.58
C GLN A 8 -22.40 35.46 23.23
N LEU A 9 -22.03 36.73 23.05
CA LEU A 9 -21.37 37.20 21.82
C LEU A 9 -19.98 36.59 21.63
N ALA A 10 -19.22 36.39 22.71
CA ALA A 10 -17.91 35.73 22.65
C ALA A 10 -18.00 34.21 22.38
N GLN A 11 -19.17 33.60 22.60
CA GLN A 11 -19.38 32.15 22.42
C GLN A 11 -19.85 31.81 20.99
N GLU A 12 -20.48 32.76 20.28
CA GLU A 12 -20.89 32.59 18.87
C GLU A 12 -19.73 32.78 17.87
N GLU A 13 -18.70 33.57 18.22
CA GLU A 13 -17.48 33.73 17.37
C GLU A 13 -16.56 32.50 17.38
N GLN A 14 -16.81 31.54 18.27
CA GLN A 14 -16.13 30.24 18.30
C GLN A 14 -16.96 29.14 17.64
N MET A 15 -17.74 29.47 16.60
CA MET A 15 -18.17 28.42 15.69
C MET A 15 -16.93 27.84 15.00
N PRO A 16 -16.75 26.50 15.02
CA PRO A 16 -15.58 25.85 14.48
C PRO A 16 -15.56 26.01 12.95
N GLN A 17 -14.90 27.06 12.46
CA GLN A 17 -14.58 27.22 11.04
C GLN A 17 -13.78 26.02 10.48
N GLN A 18 -13.25 25.14 11.34
CA GLN A 18 -12.58 23.90 10.96
C GLN A 18 -13.50 22.88 10.26
N ASP A 19 -14.80 22.82 10.60
CA ASP A 19 -15.70 21.83 9.98
C ASP A 19 -16.19 22.26 8.58
N LEU A 20 -16.25 23.57 8.31
CA LEU A 20 -16.80 24.09 7.05
C LEU A 20 -15.93 23.75 5.83
N PHE A 21 -14.62 23.55 6.01
CA PHE A 21 -13.70 23.18 4.92
C PHE A 21 -13.53 21.67 4.76
N ALA A 22 -13.84 20.87 5.79
CA ALA A 22 -13.76 19.42 5.73
C ALA A 22 -14.81 18.83 4.77
N ASP A 23 -16.03 19.38 4.76
CA ASP A 23 -17.12 18.96 3.85
C ASP A 23 -16.91 19.39 2.38
N ILE A 24 -16.01 20.35 2.11
CA ILE A 24 -15.73 20.84 0.74
C ILE A 24 -14.64 20.00 0.06
N ILE A 25 -13.76 19.36 0.84
CA ILE A 25 -12.68 18.53 0.31
C ILE A 25 -13.17 17.09 0.17
N ASP A 26 -13.60 16.74 -1.06
CA ASP A 26 -13.97 15.36 -1.39
C ASP A 26 -12.74 14.42 -1.35
N THR A 27 -12.62 13.66 -0.26
CA THR A 27 -11.58 12.65 -0.06
C THR A 27 -11.97 11.27 -0.60
N ALA A 28 -13.24 11.04 -0.94
CA ALA A 28 -13.75 9.77 -1.45
C ALA A 28 -12.98 9.19 -2.66
N PRO A 29 -12.56 9.99 -3.67
CA PRO A 29 -11.77 9.44 -4.79
C PRO A 29 -10.41 8.90 -4.34
N TYR A 30 -9.80 9.50 -3.31
CA TYR A 30 -8.52 9.07 -2.77
C TYR A 30 -8.66 7.79 -1.95
N GLU A 31 -9.68 7.69 -1.11
CA GLU A 31 -9.96 6.47 -0.35
C GLU A 31 -10.21 5.26 -1.26
N LYS A 32 -10.96 5.46 -2.35
CA LYS A 32 -11.20 4.42 -3.36
C LYS A 32 -9.90 3.97 -4.03
N SER A 33 -9.04 4.92 -4.39
CA SER A 33 -7.72 4.58 -4.96
C SER A 33 -6.86 3.81 -3.95
N MET A 34 -6.90 4.20 -2.68
CA MET A 34 -6.14 3.58 -1.61
C MET A 34 -6.62 2.14 -1.32
N ASN A 35 -7.93 1.89 -1.42
CA ASN A 35 -8.48 0.53 -1.33
C ASN A 35 -8.05 -0.33 -2.53
N ASN A 36 -8.08 0.20 -3.76
CA ASN A 36 -7.57 -0.51 -4.93
C ASN A 36 -6.08 -0.83 -4.81
N ALA A 37 -5.29 0.10 -4.28
CA ALA A 37 -3.87 -0.11 -4.02
C ALA A 37 -3.61 -1.24 -3.02
N ARG A 38 -4.42 -1.36 -1.97
CA ARG A 38 -4.35 -2.47 -1.01
C ARG A 38 -4.65 -3.81 -1.67
N ILE A 39 -5.65 -3.85 -2.55
CA ILE A 39 -5.97 -5.05 -3.32
C ILE A 39 -4.75 -5.53 -4.09
N TRP A 40 -3.95 -4.64 -4.68
CA TRP A 40 -2.72 -5.04 -5.36
C TRP A 40 -1.68 -5.69 -4.44
N LEU A 41 -1.55 -5.22 -3.19
CA LEU A 41 -0.66 -5.89 -2.22
C LEU A 41 -1.16 -7.29 -1.87
N TYR A 42 -2.48 -7.48 -1.72
CA TYR A 42 -3.07 -8.80 -1.53
C TYR A 42 -2.88 -9.72 -2.74
N VAL A 43 -3.04 -9.18 -3.95
CA VAL A 43 -2.82 -9.91 -5.21
C VAL A 43 -1.37 -10.37 -5.32
N ILE A 44 -0.40 -9.50 -5.04
CA ILE A 44 1.03 -9.85 -5.04
C ILE A 44 1.31 -10.92 -3.98
N ALA A 45 0.78 -10.78 -2.78
CA ALA A 45 0.95 -11.76 -1.71
C ALA A 45 0.39 -13.15 -2.09
N ALA A 46 -0.83 -13.19 -2.63
CA ALA A 46 -1.46 -14.42 -3.07
C ALA A 46 -0.71 -15.04 -4.25
N PHE A 47 -0.29 -14.22 -5.22
CA PHE A 47 0.49 -14.67 -6.35
C PHE A 47 1.82 -15.29 -5.92
N GLN A 48 2.54 -14.65 -4.98
CA GLN A 48 3.81 -15.18 -4.49
C GLN A 48 3.63 -16.53 -3.78
N ALA A 49 2.58 -16.68 -2.98
CA ALA A 49 2.27 -17.95 -2.33
C ALA A 49 1.95 -19.05 -3.36
N VAL A 50 1.19 -18.75 -4.41
CA VAL A 50 0.88 -19.70 -5.48
C VAL A 50 2.15 -20.09 -6.26
N MET A 51 3.01 -19.12 -6.58
CA MET A 51 4.28 -19.40 -7.26
C MET A 51 5.18 -20.30 -6.41
N GLY A 52 5.33 -20.04 -5.11
CA GLY A 52 6.11 -20.90 -4.23
C GLY A 52 5.60 -22.34 -4.17
N ILE A 53 4.27 -22.54 -4.22
CA ILE A 53 3.67 -23.88 -4.29
C ILE A 53 3.98 -24.54 -5.65
N ILE A 54 3.91 -23.81 -6.76
CA ILE A 54 4.22 -24.35 -8.09
C ILE A 54 5.70 -24.74 -8.17
N GLU A 55 6.61 -23.88 -7.69
CA GLU A 55 8.05 -24.14 -7.67
C GLU A 55 8.40 -25.37 -6.83
N TYR A 56 7.77 -25.52 -5.65
CA TYR A 56 7.94 -26.71 -4.81
C TYR A 56 7.61 -28.02 -5.55
N ASN A 57 6.57 -28.02 -6.37
CA ASN A 57 6.16 -29.21 -7.13
C ASN A 57 6.95 -29.41 -8.44
N SER A 58 7.70 -28.40 -8.88
CA SER A 58 8.43 -28.44 -10.16
C SER A 58 9.92 -28.76 -10.00
N ILE A 59 10.46 -28.66 -8.77
CA ILE A 59 11.86 -28.95 -8.46
C ILE A 59 11.99 -30.38 -7.95
N ASP A 60 12.81 -31.20 -8.63
CA ASP A 60 13.03 -32.61 -8.26
C ASP A 60 13.75 -32.76 -6.90
N GLU A 61 14.59 -31.79 -6.53
CA GLU A 61 15.30 -31.78 -5.26
C GLU A 61 14.45 -31.17 -4.14
N ALA A 62 13.87 -32.04 -3.30
CA ALA A 62 12.92 -31.65 -2.25
C ALA A 62 13.45 -30.57 -1.27
N THR A 63 14.75 -30.62 -0.93
CA THR A 63 15.37 -29.62 -0.03
C THR A 63 15.39 -28.23 -0.66
N VAL A 64 15.77 -28.14 -1.94
CA VAL A 64 15.84 -26.88 -2.69
C VAL A 64 14.43 -26.33 -2.90
N GLY A 65 13.49 -27.18 -3.30
CA GLY A 65 12.08 -26.81 -3.46
C GLY A 65 11.45 -26.28 -2.17
N MET A 66 11.75 -26.90 -1.02
CA MET A 66 11.25 -26.45 0.28
C MET A 66 11.81 -25.08 0.67
N ILE A 67 13.10 -24.83 0.44
CA ILE A 67 13.73 -23.53 0.73
C ILE A 67 13.14 -22.44 -0.17
N ALA A 68 13.03 -22.69 -1.48
CA ALA A 68 12.45 -21.74 -2.43
C ALA A 68 11.01 -21.38 -2.08
N CYS A 69 10.17 -22.39 -1.82
CA CYS A 69 8.79 -22.19 -1.37
C CYS A 69 8.71 -21.41 -0.05
N GLY A 70 9.59 -21.70 0.91
CA GLY A 70 9.68 -20.97 2.17
C GLY A 70 10.00 -19.48 1.97
N ILE A 71 10.92 -19.16 1.06
CA ILE A 71 11.27 -17.77 0.70
C ILE A 71 10.05 -17.08 0.07
N ASP A 72 9.40 -17.70 -0.92
CA ASP A 72 8.26 -17.12 -1.62
C ASP A 72 7.05 -16.89 -0.71
N VAL A 73 6.72 -17.87 0.12
CA VAL A 73 5.66 -17.74 1.13
C VAL A 73 6.03 -16.64 2.14
N GLY A 74 7.29 -16.59 2.58
CA GLY A 74 7.79 -15.53 3.46
C GLY A 74 7.65 -14.13 2.85
N VAL A 75 8.02 -13.97 1.59
CA VAL A 75 7.82 -12.73 0.82
C VAL A 75 6.33 -12.41 0.69
N GLY A 76 5.49 -13.39 0.37
CA GLY A 76 4.04 -13.22 0.31
C GLY A 76 3.46 -12.70 1.62
N LEU A 77 3.89 -13.26 2.76
CA LEU A 77 3.52 -12.80 4.09
C LEU A 77 4.01 -11.38 4.39
N LEU A 78 5.19 -10.99 3.92
CA LEU A 78 5.67 -9.60 4.04
C LEU A 78 4.76 -8.63 3.29
N PHE A 79 4.39 -8.94 2.05
CA PHE A 79 3.45 -8.12 1.27
C PHE A 79 2.06 -8.07 1.90
N LEU A 80 1.59 -9.19 2.47
CA LEU A 80 0.35 -9.24 3.24
C LEU A 80 0.42 -8.34 4.48
N GLY A 81 1.52 -8.38 5.23
CA GLY A 81 1.78 -7.50 6.37
C GLY A 81 1.78 -6.02 5.97
N LEU A 82 2.40 -5.69 4.83
CA LEU A 82 2.37 -4.33 4.27
C LEU A 82 0.96 -3.92 3.83
N ALA A 83 0.16 -4.84 3.29
CA ALA A 83 -1.23 -4.60 2.95
C ALA A 83 -2.05 -4.18 4.18
N LEU A 84 -1.87 -4.90 5.30
CA LEU A 84 -2.51 -4.57 6.57
C LEU A 84 -1.97 -3.26 7.16
N TYR A 85 -0.65 -3.06 7.12
CA TYR A 85 0.01 -1.85 7.64
C TYR A 85 -0.38 -0.57 6.88
N SER A 86 -0.70 -0.68 5.59
CA SER A 86 -1.16 0.43 4.76
C SER A 86 -2.47 1.08 5.25
N LYS A 87 -3.21 0.44 6.15
CA LYS A 87 -4.37 1.05 6.82
C LYS A 87 -3.96 2.19 7.75
N LYS A 88 -2.81 2.03 8.42
CA LYS A 88 -2.29 3.02 9.37
C LYS A 88 -1.37 4.04 8.69
N ASN A 89 -0.45 3.58 7.84
CA ASN A 89 0.54 4.42 7.17
C ASN A 89 0.70 4.02 5.69
N PRO A 90 -0.20 4.49 4.80
CA PRO A 90 -0.22 4.07 3.41
C PRO A 90 1.07 4.47 2.66
N VAL A 91 1.58 5.68 2.85
CA VAL A 91 2.78 6.17 2.16
C VAL A 91 3.99 5.28 2.46
N THR A 92 4.23 4.99 3.75
CA THR A 92 5.33 4.14 4.18
C THR A 92 5.16 2.71 3.65
N ALA A 93 3.95 2.14 3.78
CA ALA A 93 3.67 0.79 3.32
C ALA A 93 3.93 0.62 1.82
N PHE A 94 3.40 1.50 0.97
CA PHE A 94 3.58 1.42 -0.48
C PHE A 94 5.00 1.76 -0.93
N THR A 95 5.74 2.58 -0.17
CA THR A 95 7.15 2.87 -0.47
C THR A 95 8.02 1.66 -0.19
N ILE A 96 7.85 1.02 0.97
CA ILE A 96 8.57 -0.21 1.31
C ILE A 96 8.19 -1.33 0.35
N ALA A 97 6.90 -1.51 0.05
CA ALA A 97 6.44 -2.53 -0.89
C ALA A 97 7.07 -2.36 -2.28
N LEU A 98 7.09 -1.13 -2.80
CA LEU A 98 7.71 -0.85 -4.10
C LEU A 98 9.22 -1.12 -4.09
N ALA A 99 9.94 -0.66 -3.05
CA ALA A 99 11.38 -0.89 -2.93
C ALA A 99 11.72 -2.39 -2.83
N LEU A 100 11.02 -3.13 -1.97
CA LEU A 100 11.19 -4.58 -1.83
C LEU A 100 10.87 -5.30 -3.13
N TYR A 101 9.79 -4.94 -3.81
CA TYR A 101 9.40 -5.58 -5.06
C TYR A 101 10.47 -5.41 -6.14
N VAL A 102 10.99 -4.19 -6.30
CA VAL A 102 12.08 -3.91 -7.26
C VAL A 102 13.34 -4.69 -6.90
N LEU A 103 13.70 -4.79 -5.62
CA LEU A 103 14.85 -5.58 -5.18
C LEU A 103 14.66 -7.08 -5.47
N ILE A 104 13.48 -7.64 -5.19
CA ILE A 104 13.18 -9.05 -5.44
C ILE A 104 13.26 -9.34 -6.95
N VAL A 105 12.64 -8.51 -7.78
CA VAL A 105 12.69 -8.67 -9.24
C VAL A 105 14.12 -8.51 -9.76
N GLY A 106 14.88 -7.53 -9.26
CA GLY A 106 16.28 -7.32 -9.63
C GLY A 106 17.16 -8.52 -9.26
N PHE A 107 16.96 -9.09 -8.07
CA PHE A 107 17.69 -10.28 -7.63
C PHE A 107 17.31 -11.51 -8.46
N ALA A 108 16.03 -11.69 -8.78
CA ALA A 108 15.57 -12.77 -9.65
C ALA A 108 16.19 -12.69 -11.05
N ILE A 109 16.25 -11.49 -11.64
CA ILE A 109 16.91 -11.27 -12.94
C ILE A 109 18.41 -11.58 -12.87
N TYR A 110 19.07 -11.26 -11.75
CA TYR A 110 20.48 -11.56 -11.55
C TYR A 110 20.78 -13.06 -11.43
N LEU A 111 19.89 -13.81 -10.76
CA LEU A 111 20.06 -15.27 -10.59
C LEU A 111 19.72 -16.06 -11.85
N ASP A 112 18.57 -15.78 -12.46
CA ASP A 112 18.12 -16.43 -13.68
C ASP A 112 17.27 -15.45 -14.51
N PRO A 113 17.88 -14.77 -15.50
CA PRO A 113 17.16 -13.81 -16.33
C PRO A 113 16.06 -14.48 -17.16
N GLU A 114 16.22 -15.72 -17.60
CA GLU A 114 15.26 -16.40 -18.47
C GLU A 114 13.95 -16.70 -17.72
N SER A 115 14.06 -17.24 -16.51
CA SER A 115 12.93 -17.41 -15.61
C SER A 115 12.33 -16.06 -15.18
N ALA A 116 13.17 -15.04 -14.96
CA ALA A 116 12.68 -13.73 -14.56
C ALA A 116 11.81 -13.03 -15.63
N PHE A 117 12.10 -13.24 -16.92
CA PHE A 117 11.28 -12.74 -18.02
C PHE A 117 9.96 -13.50 -18.19
N LYS A 118 9.88 -14.76 -17.74
CA LYS A 118 8.60 -15.47 -17.65
C LYS A 118 7.72 -14.76 -16.61
N GLY A 119 6.53 -14.35 -17.04
CA GLY A 119 5.62 -13.57 -16.20
C GLY A 119 5.99 -12.08 -16.03
N ILE A 120 6.91 -11.53 -16.85
CA ILE A 120 7.31 -10.12 -16.78
C ILE A 120 6.12 -9.15 -16.92
N LEU A 121 5.08 -9.51 -17.68
CA LEU A 121 3.85 -8.74 -17.81
C LEU A 121 3.17 -8.51 -16.46
N LEU A 122 3.05 -9.56 -15.64
CA LEU A 122 2.43 -9.46 -14.32
C LEU A 122 3.31 -8.63 -13.39
N LYS A 123 4.64 -8.80 -13.48
CA LYS A 123 5.59 -8.02 -12.68
C LYS A 123 5.55 -6.53 -13.04
N ALA A 124 5.47 -6.20 -14.32
CA ALA A 124 5.31 -4.83 -14.80
C ALA A 124 3.98 -4.22 -14.34
N LEU A 125 2.87 -4.96 -14.43
CA LEU A 125 1.57 -4.51 -13.92
C LEU A 125 1.61 -4.24 -12.41
N ALA A 126 2.24 -5.12 -11.62
CA ALA A 126 2.43 -4.91 -10.19
C ALA A 126 3.24 -3.64 -9.89
N VAL A 127 4.34 -3.38 -10.61
CA VAL A 127 5.13 -2.14 -10.45
C VAL A 127 4.29 -0.91 -10.80
N ILE A 128 3.60 -0.91 -11.94
CA ILE A 128 2.75 0.23 -12.35
C ILE A 128 1.67 0.51 -11.30
N ALA A 129 1.03 -0.55 -10.80
CA ALA A 129 0.02 -0.45 -9.75
C ALA A 129 0.59 0.12 -8.45
N LEU A 130 1.75 -0.37 -8.00
CA LEU A 130 2.43 0.10 -6.78
C LEU A 130 2.92 1.55 -6.91
N VAL A 131 3.43 1.96 -8.08
CA VAL A 131 3.84 3.35 -8.34
C VAL A 131 2.63 4.28 -8.29
N LYS A 132 1.52 3.89 -8.93
CA LYS A 132 0.27 4.66 -8.88
C LYS A 132 -0.26 4.76 -7.45
N ALA A 133 -0.32 3.64 -6.74
CA ALA A 133 -0.70 3.57 -5.34
C ALA A 133 0.14 4.49 -4.44
N ASN A 134 1.46 4.50 -4.64
CA ASN A 134 2.37 5.35 -3.87
C ASN A 134 2.09 6.85 -4.10
N LYS A 135 1.88 7.24 -5.36
CA LYS A 135 1.53 8.62 -5.72
C LYS A 135 0.20 9.04 -5.08
N ASP A 136 -0.81 8.19 -5.12
CA ASP A 136 -2.13 8.49 -4.57
C ASP A 136 -2.09 8.53 -3.03
N ALA A 137 -1.32 7.64 -2.39
CA ALA A 137 -1.10 7.66 -0.95
C ALA A 137 -0.43 8.96 -0.49
N ARG A 138 0.55 9.47 -1.24
CA ARG A 138 1.22 10.74 -0.94
C ARG A 138 0.27 11.93 -1.05
N LYS A 139 -0.59 11.94 -2.08
CA LYS A 139 -1.61 12.99 -2.22
C LYS A 139 -2.63 12.95 -1.09
N TYR A 140 -3.12 11.76 -0.74
CA TYR A 140 -4.03 11.58 0.38
C TYR A 140 -3.41 12.07 1.70
N ALA A 141 -2.15 11.71 1.97
CA ALA A 141 -1.44 12.18 3.17
C ALA A 141 -1.24 13.71 3.18
N ALA A 142 -0.92 14.32 2.03
CA ALA A 142 -0.75 15.77 1.93
C ALA A 142 -2.08 16.52 2.17
N ILE A 143 -3.19 16.01 1.63
CA ILE A 143 -4.53 16.55 1.87
C ILE A 143 -4.89 16.42 3.35
N LYS A 144 -4.68 15.23 3.93
CA LYS A 144 -4.95 14.97 5.35
C LYS A 144 -4.16 15.91 6.27
N GLN A 145 -2.88 16.14 5.95
CA GLN A 145 -2.06 17.09 6.69
C GLN A 145 -2.54 18.54 6.53
N SER A 146 -3.08 18.92 5.36
CA SER A 146 -3.61 20.27 5.12
C SER A 146 -4.91 20.58 5.85
N ILE A 147 -5.67 19.55 6.23
CA ILE A 147 -6.91 19.66 7.02
C ILE A 147 -6.67 19.50 8.54
N GLY A 148 -5.41 19.28 8.97
CA GLY A 148 -5.03 19.21 10.38
C GLY A 148 -5.25 17.86 11.06
N GLU A 149 -5.40 16.78 10.28
CA GLU A 149 -5.55 15.40 10.78
C GLU A 149 -4.31 14.49 10.61
#